data_AF-A0A6P6G723-F1
#
_entry.id   AF-A0A6P6G723-F1
#
_cell.length_a   1.000
_cell.length_b   1.000
_cell.length_c   1.000
_cell.angle_alpha   90.00
_cell.angle_beta   90.00
_cell.angle_gamma   90.00
#
_symmetry.space_group_name_H-M   'P 1'
#
loop_
_entity.id
_entity.type
_entity.pdbx_description
1 polymer ?
#
loop_
_entity_poly.entity_id
_entity_poly.type
_entity_poly.pdbx_seq_one_letter_code
_entity_poly.pdbx_strand_id
1 'polypeptide(L)'
;MHNADRVANSSKFLQGIDSYKKYKEDVNLVKKLGVNSYRLSLAWTRILPNGTLSGGVNQKGVDHYNKLINMLLKKGIKPFVTIFHFDLPQSLEEKYGGYLSHSFVEDLKDYSDFCFKTFGDRVKHWVTINEPKILSLFGYENGWAPPGRCSLPNMGCTRGGNSSTEPYIAAHNLILAHAAVYKLYKEKYQEKQEGEVGIALNINYYEPYDSESMEDRAAANRLLDFHLGWFAEPLVFGDYPKSMRELVKERLPKFSEKQKVMLKGAHDFLGINYYLSSYAQSAPNSQVGVIPHHRVDALALELDDKNGVRLGYPETGGYPNGLQKLLEFVKEKYQDPKIYICENGVKENEDSRPLEESLNDLYRITFLLRHLNAVNKARNASLLPDEREALKASPGYIYSSKDSPIKASTIYSTQFLGLNSNFGAWPVSKYGEDVIIGFVDSGIWLESKSFNDNGMSGIPSRWNGKESAKMVPNSTPHCAIRNLSGLGSLRRAYIR
;
A
#
# COMPACT_ATOMS: atom_id res chain seq x y z
N MET A 1 20.43 3.77 -19.10
CA MET A 1 20.30 3.10 -20.42
C MET A 1 18.96 2.39 -20.48
N HIS A 2 18.06 2.81 -21.37
CA HIS A 2 16.86 2.03 -21.69
C HIS A 2 17.30 0.79 -22.47
N ASN A 3 17.25 -0.38 -21.85
CA ASN A 3 17.41 -1.63 -22.58
C ASN A 3 16.04 -1.98 -23.19
N ALA A 4 15.78 -1.46 -24.39
CA ALA A 4 14.48 -1.54 -25.07
C ALA A 4 13.96 -2.98 -25.20
N ASP A 5 14.87 -3.95 -25.22
CA ASP A 5 14.58 -5.38 -25.40
C ASP A 5 14.03 -6.08 -24.14
N ARG A 6 14.17 -5.46 -22.96
CA ARG A 6 13.67 -6.03 -21.68
C ARG A 6 12.26 -5.60 -21.30
N VAL A 7 11.77 -4.52 -21.90
CA VAL A 7 10.48 -3.93 -21.53
C VAL A 7 9.60 -3.85 -22.76
N ALA A 8 8.55 -4.68 -22.80
CA ALA A 8 7.57 -4.64 -23.85
C ALA A 8 6.99 -3.22 -24.00
N ASN A 9 6.91 -2.72 -25.23
CA ASN A 9 6.44 -1.36 -25.54
C ASN A 9 7.20 -0.24 -24.81
N SER A 10 8.52 -0.41 -24.62
CA SER A 10 9.39 0.52 -23.89
C SER A 10 9.27 2.00 -24.32
N SER A 11 8.93 2.24 -25.59
CA SER A 11 8.71 3.58 -26.14
C SER A 11 7.56 4.35 -25.47
N LYS A 12 6.57 3.67 -24.90
CA LYS A 12 5.42 4.31 -24.22
C LYS A 12 5.76 4.90 -22.84
N PHE A 13 6.85 4.48 -22.21
CA PHE A 13 7.18 4.90 -20.84
C PHE A 13 7.83 6.29 -20.73
N LEU A 14 8.34 6.85 -21.84
CA LEU A 14 9.03 8.14 -21.81
C LEU A 14 8.13 9.28 -21.34
N GLN A 15 6.83 9.20 -21.61
CA GLN A 15 5.86 10.19 -21.19
C GLN A 15 5.11 9.77 -19.91
N GLY A 16 4.82 8.47 -19.74
CA GLY A 16 3.78 8.01 -18.80
C GLY A 16 2.46 8.76 -19.04
N ILE A 17 1.40 8.65 -18.23
CA ILE A 17 0.11 9.32 -18.55
C ILE A 17 0.14 10.88 -18.58
N ASP A 18 1.32 11.49 -18.46
CA ASP A 18 1.63 12.93 -18.50
C ASP A 18 0.97 13.73 -17.37
N SER A 19 0.84 13.11 -16.19
CA SER A 19 0.40 13.78 -14.94
C SER A 19 1.26 15.00 -14.59
N TYR A 20 2.48 15.11 -15.11
CA TYR A 20 3.27 16.33 -14.95
C TYR A 20 2.54 17.57 -15.48
N LYS A 21 1.90 17.45 -16.65
CA LYS A 21 1.07 18.50 -17.26
C LYS A 21 -0.39 18.42 -16.79
N LYS A 22 -0.90 17.20 -16.58
CA LYS A 22 -2.31 16.91 -16.31
C LYS A 22 -2.70 16.85 -14.83
N TYR A 23 -1.78 17.16 -13.90
CA TYR A 23 -2.05 17.03 -12.46
C TYR A 23 -3.34 17.74 -12.00
N LYS A 24 -3.77 18.80 -12.69
CA LYS A 24 -5.04 19.47 -12.39
C LYS A 24 -6.26 18.61 -12.71
N GLU A 25 -6.22 17.88 -13.83
CA GLU A 25 -7.26 16.92 -14.23
C GLU A 25 -7.27 15.75 -13.25
N ASP A 26 -6.10 15.21 -12.93
CA ASP A 26 -5.95 14.12 -11.95
C ASP A 26 -6.60 14.50 -10.61
N VAL A 27 -6.27 15.68 -10.06
CA VAL A 27 -6.84 16.14 -8.78
C VAL A 27 -8.37 16.35 -8.86
N ASN A 28 -8.88 16.81 -10.01
CA ASN A 28 -10.33 16.94 -10.20
C ASN A 28 -11.02 15.58 -10.27
N LEU A 29 -10.40 14.57 -10.90
CA LEU A 29 -10.90 13.19 -10.93
C LEU A 29 -10.88 12.55 -9.54
N VAL A 30 -9.80 12.70 -8.78
CA VAL A 30 -9.72 12.24 -7.38
C VAL A 30 -10.80 12.90 -6.53
N LYS A 31 -11.06 14.20 -6.75
CA LYS A 31 -12.16 14.87 -6.05
C LYS A 31 -13.53 14.31 -6.44
N LYS A 32 -13.75 14.02 -7.72
CA LYS A 32 -15.00 13.43 -8.22
C LYS A 32 -15.22 12.01 -7.68
N LEU A 33 -14.14 11.24 -7.49
CA LEU A 33 -14.16 9.93 -6.86
C LEU A 33 -14.67 9.99 -5.41
N GLY A 34 -14.52 11.13 -4.73
CA GLY A 34 -15.06 11.35 -3.39
C GLY A 34 -14.16 10.88 -2.24
N VAL A 35 -12.91 10.51 -2.53
CA VAL A 35 -11.92 10.14 -1.50
C VAL A 35 -11.39 11.38 -0.77
N ASN A 36 -10.89 11.19 0.45
CA ASN A 36 -10.35 12.25 1.30
C ASN A 36 -8.82 12.28 1.36
N SER A 37 -8.15 11.34 0.69
CA SER A 37 -6.70 11.20 0.67
C SER A 37 -6.23 10.77 -0.71
N TYR A 38 -4.96 11.08 -1.02
CA TYR A 38 -4.32 10.70 -2.27
C TYR A 38 -2.86 10.37 -2.00
N ARG A 39 -2.45 9.14 -2.34
CA ARG A 39 -1.05 8.73 -2.23
C ARG A 39 -0.33 9.01 -3.55
N LEU A 40 0.81 9.68 -3.44
CA LEU A 40 1.71 9.99 -4.55
C LEU A 40 3.16 9.74 -4.14
N SER A 41 4.09 9.76 -5.09
CA SER A 41 5.52 9.79 -4.80
C SER A 41 6.16 11.09 -5.30
N LEU A 42 7.25 11.48 -4.64
CA LEU A 42 8.14 12.52 -5.13
C LEU A 42 9.23 11.86 -5.96
N ALA A 43 9.26 12.13 -7.26
CA ALA A 43 10.34 11.64 -8.09
C ALA A 43 11.67 12.28 -7.68
N TRP A 44 12.61 11.49 -7.16
CA TRP A 44 13.91 11.96 -6.65
C TRP A 44 14.65 12.70 -7.77
N THR A 45 14.76 12.07 -8.93
CA THR A 45 15.37 12.64 -10.14
C THR A 45 14.70 13.93 -10.64
N ARG A 46 13.45 14.20 -10.27
CA ARG A 46 12.79 15.46 -10.64
C ARG A 46 13.21 16.61 -9.74
N ILE A 47 13.48 16.35 -8.46
CA ILE A 47 13.87 17.35 -7.47
C ILE A 47 15.40 17.53 -7.46
N LEU A 48 16.14 16.44 -7.42
CA LEU A 48 17.62 16.39 -7.48
C LEU A 48 18.03 15.54 -8.69
N PRO A 49 18.14 16.12 -9.90
CA PRO A 49 18.45 15.37 -11.13
C PRO A 49 19.78 14.62 -11.08
N ASN A 50 20.75 15.16 -10.37
CA ASN A 50 22.08 14.56 -10.16
C ASN A 50 22.16 13.74 -8.86
N GLY A 51 21.03 13.52 -8.18
CA GLY A 51 20.90 12.70 -6.98
C GLY A 51 21.20 13.40 -5.67
N THR A 52 22.17 14.30 -5.62
CA THR A 52 22.57 15.01 -4.39
C THR A 52 22.21 16.49 -4.42
N LEU A 53 22.15 17.12 -3.24
CA LEU A 53 21.95 18.58 -3.10
C LEU A 53 23.09 19.37 -3.77
N SER A 54 24.34 18.88 -3.66
CA SER A 54 25.50 19.47 -4.33
C SER A 54 25.41 19.41 -5.86
N GLY A 55 24.65 18.45 -6.40
CA GLY A 55 24.34 18.33 -7.82
C GLY A 55 23.27 19.31 -8.30
N GLY A 56 22.70 20.12 -7.42
CA GLY A 56 21.73 21.17 -7.74
C GLY A 56 20.27 20.74 -7.58
N VAL A 57 19.44 21.69 -7.16
CA VAL A 57 17.99 21.53 -7.00
C VAL A 57 17.27 22.02 -8.26
N ASN A 58 16.39 21.19 -8.80
CA ASN A 58 15.50 21.60 -9.88
C ASN A 58 14.25 22.28 -9.31
N GLN A 59 14.28 23.62 -9.23
CA GLN A 59 13.17 24.42 -8.69
C GLN A 59 11.85 24.18 -9.44
N LYS A 60 11.87 23.92 -10.76
CA LYS A 60 10.63 23.61 -11.51
C LYS A 60 9.98 22.30 -11.05
N GLY A 61 10.79 21.33 -10.64
CA GLY A 61 10.32 20.08 -10.04
C GLY A 61 9.67 20.33 -8.67
N VAL A 62 10.32 21.15 -7.84
CA VAL A 62 9.80 21.58 -6.54
C VAL A 62 8.47 22.33 -6.69
N ASP A 63 8.39 23.28 -7.62
CA ASP A 63 7.19 24.07 -7.88
C ASP A 63 6.02 23.21 -8.36
N HIS A 64 6.30 22.16 -9.14
CA HIS A 64 5.28 21.21 -9.58
C HIS A 64 4.62 20.52 -8.37
N TYR A 65 5.42 19.94 -7.46
CA TYR A 65 4.88 19.27 -6.27
C TYR A 65 4.20 20.25 -5.32
N ASN A 66 4.72 21.47 -5.15
CA ASN A 66 4.03 22.52 -4.39
C ASN A 66 2.64 22.81 -4.97
N LYS A 67 2.52 22.97 -6.30
CA LYS A 67 1.23 23.20 -6.97
C LYS A 67 0.27 22.01 -6.80
N LEU A 68 0.77 20.78 -6.93
CA LEU A 68 -0.03 19.57 -6.74
C LEU A 68 -0.55 19.44 -5.30
N ILE A 69 0.34 19.54 -4.31
CA ILE A 69 0.01 19.47 -2.88
C ILE A 69 -1.00 20.57 -2.50
N ASN A 70 -0.76 21.80 -2.93
CA ASN A 70 -1.68 22.92 -2.66
C ASN A 70 -3.06 22.68 -3.28
N MET A 71 -3.13 22.10 -4.48
CA MET A 71 -4.39 21.81 -5.14
C MET A 71 -5.16 20.68 -4.46
N LEU A 72 -4.48 19.60 -4.04
CA LEU A 72 -5.07 18.51 -3.26
C LEU A 72 -5.69 19.06 -1.97
N LEU A 73 -4.93 19.84 -1.20
CA LEU A 73 -5.40 20.43 0.05
C LEU A 73 -6.57 21.41 -0.16
N LYS A 74 -6.52 22.25 -1.21
CA LYS A 74 -7.63 23.14 -1.58
C LYS A 74 -8.92 22.38 -1.89
N LYS A 75 -8.83 21.13 -2.35
CA LYS A 75 -9.97 20.24 -2.62
C LYS A 75 -10.36 19.37 -1.41
N GLY A 76 -9.69 19.54 -0.27
CA GLY A 76 -9.91 18.77 0.95
C GLY A 76 -9.35 17.35 0.90
N ILE A 77 -8.32 17.12 0.07
CA ILE A 77 -7.68 15.81 -0.12
C ILE A 77 -6.32 15.83 0.58
N LYS A 78 -6.11 14.91 1.53
CA LYS A 78 -4.87 14.78 2.30
C LYS A 78 -3.80 14.04 1.48
N PRO A 79 -2.62 14.63 1.24
CA PRO A 79 -1.54 13.95 0.54
C PRO A 79 -0.85 12.93 1.45
N PHE A 80 -0.71 11.70 0.97
CA PHE A 80 0.23 10.69 1.49
C PHE A 80 1.42 10.63 0.55
N VAL A 81 2.59 11.07 1.00
CA VAL A 81 3.73 11.29 0.11
C VAL A 81 4.79 10.22 0.33
N THR A 82 5.10 9.50 -0.75
CA THR A 82 6.18 8.52 -0.79
C THR A 82 7.48 9.19 -1.22
N ILE A 83 8.54 9.11 -0.42
CA ILE A 83 9.83 9.75 -0.72
C ILE A 83 10.58 8.98 -1.80
N PHE A 84 10.65 7.65 -1.68
CA PHE A 84 11.36 6.79 -2.62
C PHE A 84 10.45 5.69 -3.17
N HIS A 85 10.17 5.74 -4.48
CA HIS A 85 9.31 4.77 -5.16
C HIS A 85 10.02 4.24 -6.41
N PHE A 86 11.09 3.47 -6.15
CA PHE A 86 11.92 2.75 -7.12
C PHE A 86 12.79 3.60 -8.07
N ASP A 87 12.64 4.92 -8.04
CA ASP A 87 13.19 5.85 -9.01
C ASP A 87 14.56 6.43 -8.60
N LEU A 88 15.51 5.54 -8.29
CA LEU A 88 16.85 5.92 -7.85
C LEU A 88 17.54 6.76 -8.94
N PRO A 89 18.14 7.92 -8.60
CA PRO A 89 18.95 8.67 -9.56
C PRO A 89 20.09 7.83 -10.12
N GLN A 90 20.16 7.77 -11.46
CA GLN A 90 21.17 6.97 -12.17
C GLN A 90 22.61 7.37 -11.78
N SER A 91 22.83 8.64 -11.43
CA SER A 91 24.12 9.13 -10.94
C SER A 91 24.57 8.46 -9.64
N LEU A 92 23.64 8.11 -8.73
CA LEU A 92 23.97 7.42 -7.48
C LEU A 92 24.25 5.93 -7.72
N GLU A 93 23.50 5.32 -8.65
CA GLU A 93 23.78 3.96 -9.13
C GLU A 93 25.19 3.86 -9.74
N GLU A 94 25.55 4.81 -10.61
CA GLU A 94 26.89 4.84 -11.25
C GLU A 94 28.00 5.18 -10.27
N LYS A 95 27.74 6.06 -9.28
CA LYS A 95 28.74 6.50 -8.31
C LYS A 95 29.15 5.40 -7.34
N TYR A 96 28.20 4.59 -6.84
CA TYR A 96 28.50 3.61 -5.79
C TYR A 96 27.62 2.35 -5.80
N GLY A 97 26.83 2.10 -6.86
CA GLY A 97 25.93 0.94 -6.93
C GLY A 97 24.65 1.11 -6.12
N GLY A 98 24.20 2.35 -5.93
CA GLY A 98 22.92 2.64 -5.30
C GLY A 98 22.81 2.06 -3.90
N TYR A 99 21.68 1.42 -3.60
CA TYR A 99 21.39 0.87 -2.28
C TYR A 99 22.13 -0.44 -1.95
N LEU A 100 23.07 -0.92 -2.79
CA LEU A 100 24.10 -1.85 -2.33
C LEU A 100 25.16 -1.19 -1.45
N SER A 101 25.40 0.11 -1.63
CA SER A 101 26.35 0.86 -0.81
C SER A 101 25.65 1.46 0.40
N HIS A 102 26.36 1.48 1.53
CA HIS A 102 25.91 2.18 2.73
C HIS A 102 25.76 3.70 2.50
N SER A 103 26.45 4.29 1.51
CA SER A 103 26.32 5.70 1.15
C SER A 103 24.89 6.12 0.78
N PHE A 104 24.06 5.17 0.30
CA PHE A 104 22.65 5.40 0.03
C PHE A 104 21.87 5.89 1.25
N VAL A 105 22.25 5.45 2.46
CA VAL A 105 21.59 5.83 3.72
C VAL A 105 21.65 7.35 3.92
N GLU A 106 22.82 7.95 3.72
CA GLU A 106 22.99 9.39 3.89
C GLU A 106 22.36 10.18 2.72
N ASP A 107 22.48 9.72 1.48
CA ASP A 107 21.87 10.42 0.34
C ASP A 107 20.33 10.41 0.41
N LEU A 108 19.70 9.30 0.85
CA LEU A 108 18.26 9.25 1.07
C LEU A 108 17.84 10.16 2.23
N LYS A 109 18.63 10.19 3.30
CA LYS A 109 18.41 11.08 4.45
C LYS A 109 18.50 12.56 4.05
N ASP A 110 19.50 12.95 3.25
CA ASP A 110 19.64 14.33 2.77
C ASP A 110 18.50 14.74 1.83
N TYR A 111 18.12 13.83 0.91
CA TYR A 111 16.96 14.06 0.04
C TYR A 111 15.66 14.18 0.86
N SER A 112 15.49 13.34 1.89
CA SER A 112 14.34 13.40 2.79
C SER A 112 14.33 14.69 3.62
N ASP A 113 15.50 15.13 4.12
CA ASP A 113 15.67 16.41 4.82
C ASP A 113 15.17 17.57 3.97
N PHE A 114 15.55 17.58 2.69
CA PHE A 114 15.06 18.57 1.74
C PHE A 114 13.53 18.47 1.58
N CYS A 115 12.98 17.28 1.35
CA CYS A 115 11.54 17.09 1.18
C CYS A 115 10.74 17.55 2.41
N PHE A 116 11.20 17.23 3.62
CA PHE A 116 10.54 17.65 4.87
C PHE A 116 10.58 19.17 5.05
N LYS A 117 11.70 19.84 4.77
CA LYS A 117 11.78 21.31 4.80
C LYS A 117 10.82 21.95 3.82
N THR A 118 10.73 21.40 2.61
CA THR A 118 10.04 22.04 1.49
C THR A 118 8.53 21.80 1.51
N PHE A 119 8.07 20.63 1.95
CA PHE A 119 6.67 20.24 1.84
C PHE A 119 6.00 19.85 3.17
N GLY A 120 6.78 19.64 4.24
CA GLY A 120 6.27 19.12 5.51
C GLY A 120 5.43 20.11 6.33
N ASP A 121 5.41 21.38 5.95
CA ASP A 121 4.43 22.35 6.45
C ASP A 121 2.98 21.91 6.12
N ARG A 122 2.80 21.23 4.97
CA ARG A 122 1.50 20.80 4.42
C ARG A 122 1.29 19.28 4.40
N VAL A 123 2.36 18.51 4.22
CA VAL A 123 2.30 17.04 4.15
C VAL A 123 2.45 16.46 5.55
N LYS A 124 1.47 15.64 5.97
CA LYS A 124 1.40 15.04 7.32
C LYS A 124 1.53 13.52 7.34
N HIS A 125 1.59 12.87 6.18
CA HIS A 125 1.78 11.42 6.10
C HIS A 125 2.88 11.10 5.10
N TRP A 126 3.99 10.60 5.61
CA TRP A 126 5.18 10.30 4.86
C TRP A 126 5.41 8.79 4.80
N VAL A 127 5.46 8.26 3.59
CA VAL A 127 5.97 6.91 3.33
C VAL A 127 7.41 7.08 2.86
N THR A 128 8.36 6.53 3.58
CA THR A 128 9.78 6.65 3.23
C THR A 128 10.12 5.87 1.95
N ILE A 129 9.92 4.55 1.97
CA ILE A 129 10.27 3.62 0.90
C ILE A 129 9.03 2.80 0.55
N ASN A 130 8.72 2.70 -0.74
CA ASN A 130 7.75 1.73 -1.24
C ASN A 130 8.39 0.36 -1.46
N GLU A 131 7.76 -0.68 -0.94
CA GLU A 131 8.04 -2.10 -1.24
C GLU A 131 9.54 -2.47 -1.30
N PRO A 132 10.29 -2.27 -0.21
CA PRO A 132 11.73 -2.52 -0.21
C PRO A 132 12.09 -3.98 -0.54
N LYS A 133 11.19 -4.94 -0.26
CA LYS A 133 11.32 -6.34 -0.69
C LYS A 133 11.46 -6.45 -2.22
N ILE A 134 10.63 -5.72 -2.97
CA ILE A 134 10.64 -5.75 -4.43
C ILE A 134 11.95 -5.14 -4.96
N LEU A 135 12.43 -4.04 -4.36
CA LEU A 135 13.72 -3.44 -4.71
C LEU A 135 14.89 -4.42 -4.53
N SER A 136 14.89 -5.19 -3.44
CA SER A 136 15.93 -6.18 -3.15
C SER A 136 15.86 -7.39 -4.08
N LEU A 137 14.69 -8.00 -4.22
CA LEU A 137 14.55 -9.24 -4.99
C LEU A 137 14.58 -8.97 -6.51
N PHE A 138 13.81 -7.99 -6.98
CA PHE A 138 13.71 -7.76 -8.42
C PHE A 138 14.95 -7.04 -8.97
N GLY A 139 15.61 -6.23 -8.14
CA GLY A 139 16.84 -5.54 -8.52
C GLY A 139 18.10 -6.41 -8.46
N TYR A 140 18.18 -7.36 -7.51
CA TYR A 140 19.43 -8.04 -7.15
C TYR A 140 19.36 -9.58 -7.04
N GLU A 141 18.17 -10.18 -7.05
CA GLU A 141 18.04 -11.64 -7.06
C GLU A 141 17.72 -12.17 -8.46
N ASN A 142 16.65 -11.67 -9.08
CA ASN A 142 16.18 -12.14 -10.39
C ASN A 142 16.47 -11.17 -11.54
N GLY A 143 16.87 -9.93 -11.23
CA GLY A 143 17.22 -8.90 -12.21
C GLY A 143 16.08 -8.47 -13.14
N TRP A 144 14.82 -8.66 -12.74
CA TRP A 144 13.63 -8.23 -13.48
C TRP A 144 13.39 -6.72 -13.44
N ALA A 145 13.89 -6.03 -12.40
CA ALA A 145 13.80 -4.59 -12.26
C ALA A 145 15.20 -3.95 -12.22
N PRO A 146 15.33 -2.64 -12.48
CA PRO A 146 16.58 -1.93 -12.25
C PRO A 146 17.14 -2.17 -10.82
N PRO A 147 18.47 -2.29 -10.65
CA PRO A 147 19.50 -2.16 -11.69
C PRO A 147 19.71 -3.41 -12.56
N GLY A 148 18.97 -4.49 -12.32
CA GLY A 148 19.00 -5.70 -13.16
C GLY A 148 20.19 -6.61 -12.89
N ARG A 149 20.62 -6.69 -11.62
CA ARG A 149 21.74 -7.53 -11.18
C ARG A 149 21.24 -8.90 -10.74
N CYS A 150 21.93 -9.95 -11.14
CA CYS A 150 21.72 -11.30 -10.63
C CYS A 150 22.83 -12.28 -11.06
N SER A 151 22.84 -13.45 -10.44
CA SER A 151 23.69 -14.60 -10.78
C SER A 151 22.95 -15.92 -10.92
N LEU A 152 21.61 -15.94 -10.79
CA LEU A 152 20.82 -17.15 -10.97
C LEU A 152 20.76 -17.59 -12.45
N PRO A 153 20.80 -18.90 -12.75
CA PRO A 153 20.65 -19.41 -14.10
C PRO A 153 19.33 -18.97 -14.75
N ASN A 154 19.34 -18.78 -16.07
CA ASN A 154 18.15 -18.49 -16.90
C ASN A 154 17.41 -17.17 -16.57
N MET A 155 17.97 -16.27 -15.76
CA MET A 155 17.36 -14.97 -15.47
C MET A 155 17.71 -13.86 -16.49
N GLY A 156 18.64 -14.12 -17.42
CA GLY A 156 19.00 -13.18 -18.48
C GLY A 156 19.68 -11.89 -18.00
N CYS A 157 20.30 -11.86 -16.82
CA CYS A 157 20.97 -10.68 -16.28
C CYS A 157 22.28 -10.38 -17.01
N THR A 158 22.43 -9.14 -17.48
CA THR A 158 23.58 -8.70 -18.27
C THR A 158 24.57 -7.83 -17.47
N ARG A 159 24.24 -7.49 -16.21
CA ARG A 159 25.04 -6.60 -15.35
C ARG A 159 25.85 -7.34 -14.27
N GLY A 160 25.87 -8.66 -14.31
CA GLY A 160 26.43 -9.49 -13.24
C GLY A 160 25.65 -9.32 -11.93
N GLY A 161 26.27 -9.68 -10.81
CA GLY A 161 25.67 -9.61 -9.49
C GLY A 161 25.91 -10.87 -8.68
N ASN A 162 25.32 -10.92 -7.50
CA ASN A 162 25.31 -12.11 -6.65
C ASN A 162 23.96 -12.26 -5.95
N SER A 163 23.09 -13.08 -6.55
CA SER A 163 21.74 -13.34 -6.04
C SER A 163 21.72 -13.98 -4.65
N SER A 164 22.84 -14.56 -4.19
CA SER A 164 22.94 -15.16 -2.86
C SER A 164 23.16 -14.12 -1.76
N THR A 165 23.69 -12.94 -2.06
CA THR A 165 24.12 -11.94 -1.06
C THR A 165 23.57 -10.54 -1.28
N GLU A 166 23.52 -10.07 -2.53
CA GLU A 166 23.14 -8.69 -2.86
C GLU A 166 21.71 -8.32 -2.39
N PRO A 167 20.68 -9.19 -2.49
CA PRO A 167 19.35 -8.87 -1.95
C PRO A 167 19.36 -8.55 -0.45
N TYR A 168 20.19 -9.25 0.33
CA TYR A 168 20.33 -9.04 1.77
C TYR A 168 21.10 -7.77 2.10
N ILE A 169 22.14 -7.45 1.33
CA ILE A 169 22.89 -6.19 1.46
C ILE A 169 21.99 -4.99 1.11
N ALA A 170 21.26 -5.08 -0.02
CA ALA A 170 20.29 -4.08 -0.45
C ALA A 170 19.21 -3.85 0.61
N ALA A 171 18.60 -4.92 1.11
CA ALA A 171 17.56 -4.84 2.16
C ALA A 171 18.11 -4.19 3.44
N HIS A 172 19.32 -4.55 3.86
CA HIS A 172 19.97 -3.99 5.03
C HIS A 172 20.14 -2.47 4.93
N ASN A 173 20.65 -1.97 3.80
CA ASN A 173 20.80 -0.53 3.60
C ASN A 173 19.44 0.18 3.46
N LEU A 174 18.44 -0.43 2.82
CA LEU A 174 17.08 0.13 2.74
C LEU A 174 16.44 0.28 4.13
N ILE A 175 16.62 -0.72 5.01
CA ILE A 175 16.14 -0.69 6.40
C ILE A 175 16.85 0.43 7.19
N LEU A 176 18.17 0.53 7.07
CA LEU A 176 18.94 1.59 7.74
C LEU A 176 18.60 2.99 7.21
N ALA A 177 18.39 3.12 5.90
CA ALA A 177 17.99 4.37 5.26
C ALA A 177 16.61 4.82 5.75
N HIS A 178 15.65 3.90 5.80
CA HIS A 178 14.34 4.16 6.40
C HIS A 178 14.47 4.69 7.85
N ALA A 179 15.21 3.98 8.70
CA ALA A 179 15.33 4.35 10.11
C ALA A 179 16.10 5.67 10.30
N ALA A 180 17.10 5.96 9.46
CA ALA A 180 17.80 7.24 9.45
C ALA A 180 16.86 8.41 9.07
N VAL A 181 15.99 8.21 8.08
CA VAL A 181 14.96 9.19 7.68
C VAL A 181 13.90 9.37 8.76
N TYR A 182 13.44 8.28 9.38
CA TYR A 182 12.50 8.34 10.50
C TYR A 182 13.09 9.14 11.67
N LYS A 183 14.31 8.79 12.10
CA LYS A 183 15.02 9.49 13.16
C LYS A 183 15.18 10.99 12.85
N LEU A 184 15.59 11.32 11.62
CA LEU A 184 15.68 12.70 11.15
C LEU A 184 14.34 13.44 11.32
N TYR A 185 13.23 12.84 10.91
CA TYR A 185 11.91 13.45 11.06
C TYR A 185 11.56 13.69 12.53
N LYS A 186 11.77 12.68 13.36
CA LYS A 186 11.47 12.73 14.80
C LYS A 186 12.26 13.81 15.53
N GLU A 187 13.55 13.92 15.24
CA GLU A 187 14.43 14.87 15.93
C GLU A 187 14.28 16.31 15.41
N LYS A 188 13.99 16.50 14.12
CA LYS A 188 14.08 17.83 13.48
C LYS A 188 12.74 18.45 13.10
N TYR A 189 11.72 17.64 12.81
CA TYR A 189 10.48 18.11 12.19
C TYR A 189 9.22 17.79 12.99
N GLN A 190 9.20 16.73 13.80
CA GLN A 190 8.01 16.26 14.50
C GLN A 190 7.30 17.36 15.30
N GLU A 191 8.04 18.12 16.11
CA GLU A 191 7.50 19.17 16.98
C GLU A 191 6.75 20.25 16.20
N LYS A 192 7.23 20.60 15.00
CA LYS A 192 6.67 21.70 14.19
C LYS A 192 5.67 21.24 13.14
N GLN A 193 5.86 20.04 12.62
CA GLN A 193 5.11 19.54 11.48
C GLN A 193 4.00 18.57 11.87
N GLU A 194 4.11 17.90 13.04
CA GLU A 194 3.06 17.02 13.58
C GLU A 194 2.60 15.93 12.58
N GLY A 195 3.50 15.46 11.70
CA GLY A 195 3.21 14.39 10.76
C GLY A 195 3.58 13.00 11.30
N GLU A 196 3.23 11.99 10.50
CA GLU A 196 3.53 10.59 10.72
C GLU A 196 4.47 10.08 9.62
N VAL A 197 5.41 9.20 9.99
CA VAL A 197 6.38 8.58 9.09
C VAL A 197 6.30 7.06 9.20
N GLY A 198 6.16 6.41 8.04
CA GLY A 198 6.12 4.96 7.93
C GLY A 198 6.80 4.43 6.68
N ILE A 199 6.59 3.16 6.42
CA ILE A 199 7.11 2.41 5.27
C ILE A 199 5.98 1.60 4.64
N ALA A 200 5.97 1.40 3.32
CA ALA A 200 4.97 0.57 2.65
C ALA A 200 5.58 -0.80 2.30
N LEU A 201 4.97 -1.88 2.77
CA LEU A 201 5.47 -3.24 2.68
C LEU A 201 4.57 -4.08 1.76
N ASN A 202 5.18 -4.68 0.72
CA ASN A 202 4.51 -5.63 -0.19
C ASN A 202 4.42 -7.01 0.44
N ILE A 203 3.20 -7.46 0.75
CA ILE A 203 3.02 -8.67 1.55
C ILE A 203 1.90 -9.54 0.97
N ASN A 204 2.25 -10.81 0.77
CA ASN A 204 1.27 -11.89 0.60
C ASN A 204 0.97 -12.48 1.98
N TYR A 205 -0.27 -12.96 2.16
CA TYR A 205 -0.55 -13.89 3.26
C TYR A 205 -0.33 -15.32 2.80
N TYR A 206 0.14 -16.17 3.71
CA TYR A 206 0.53 -17.56 3.43
C TYR A 206 -0.40 -18.52 4.16
N GLU A 207 -1.20 -19.27 3.41
CA GLU A 207 -1.97 -20.38 3.97
C GLU A 207 -1.10 -21.64 3.96
N PRO A 208 -1.07 -22.44 5.02
CA PRO A 208 -0.38 -23.73 4.99
C PRO A 208 -0.98 -24.62 3.89
N TYR A 209 -0.13 -25.29 3.12
CA TYR A 209 -0.57 -26.19 2.04
C TYR A 209 -1.47 -27.29 2.63
N ASP A 210 -1.04 -27.96 3.69
CA ASP A 210 -1.91 -28.72 4.58
C ASP A 210 -2.08 -28.02 5.94
N SER A 211 -3.31 -27.63 6.28
CA SER A 211 -3.60 -26.96 7.56
C SER A 211 -3.36 -27.83 8.77
N GLU A 212 -3.36 -29.16 8.62
CA GLU A 212 -3.12 -30.12 9.70
C GLU A 212 -1.63 -30.43 9.89
N SER A 213 -0.78 -30.20 8.88
CA SER A 213 0.67 -30.39 8.97
C SER A 213 1.34 -29.31 9.81
N MET A 214 2.14 -29.73 10.81
CA MET A 214 2.97 -28.82 11.59
C MET A 214 4.05 -28.16 10.74
N GLU A 215 4.58 -28.90 9.77
CA GLU A 215 5.65 -28.51 8.88
C GLU A 215 5.20 -27.40 7.93
N ASP A 216 4.00 -27.53 7.33
CA ASP A 216 3.43 -26.51 6.44
C ASP A 216 3.00 -25.26 7.20
N ARG A 217 2.47 -25.40 8.41
CA ARG A 217 2.22 -24.24 9.31
C ARG A 217 3.53 -23.52 9.65
N ALA A 218 4.60 -24.26 9.94
CA ALA A 218 5.92 -23.67 10.16
C ALA A 218 6.48 -23.03 8.88
N ALA A 219 6.23 -23.60 7.70
CA ALA A 219 6.62 -23.03 6.41
C ALA A 219 5.90 -21.70 6.14
N ALA A 220 4.60 -21.61 6.41
CA ALA A 220 3.84 -20.37 6.32
C ALA A 220 4.44 -19.25 7.19
N ASN A 221 4.80 -19.59 8.44
CA ASN A 221 5.48 -18.64 9.33
C ASN A 221 6.86 -18.22 8.82
N ARG A 222 7.66 -19.17 8.26
CA ARG A 222 8.95 -18.83 7.65
C ARG A 222 8.78 -17.90 6.43
N LEU A 223 7.78 -18.11 5.58
CA LEU A 223 7.51 -17.18 4.47
C LEU A 223 7.08 -15.79 4.96
N LEU A 224 6.23 -15.71 6.00
CA LEU A 224 5.91 -14.43 6.65
C LEU A 224 7.16 -13.75 7.22
N ASP A 225 8.07 -14.49 7.86
CA ASP A 225 9.34 -13.95 8.34
C ASP A 225 10.22 -13.43 7.19
N PHE A 226 10.38 -14.21 6.11
CA PHE A 226 11.24 -13.85 4.98
C PHE A 226 10.68 -12.72 4.10
N HIS A 227 9.39 -12.41 4.19
CA HIS A 227 8.73 -11.41 3.35
C HIS A 227 8.31 -10.17 4.14
N LEU A 228 7.53 -10.34 5.21
CA LEU A 228 7.07 -9.27 6.09
C LEU A 228 8.09 -9.01 7.20
N GLY A 229 8.47 -10.05 7.95
CA GLY A 229 9.37 -9.94 9.09
C GLY A 229 10.75 -9.39 8.72
N TRP A 230 11.22 -9.66 7.51
CA TRP A 230 12.52 -9.20 7.00
C TRP A 230 12.69 -7.68 7.12
N PHE A 231 11.60 -6.93 6.93
CA PHE A 231 11.58 -5.48 7.06
C PHE A 231 10.86 -5.03 8.33
N ALA A 232 9.76 -5.68 8.75
CA ALA A 232 8.99 -5.25 9.90
C ALA A 232 9.69 -5.53 11.25
N GLU A 233 10.32 -6.70 11.44
CA GLU A 233 10.95 -7.05 12.72
C GLU A 233 12.13 -6.16 13.09
N PRO A 234 13.02 -5.76 12.16
CA PRO A 234 14.02 -4.76 12.46
C PRO A 234 13.39 -3.46 12.99
N LEU A 235 12.29 -2.99 12.40
CA LEU A 235 11.67 -1.72 12.76
C LEU A 235 10.87 -1.78 14.07
N VAL A 236 10.36 -2.95 14.45
CA VAL A 236 9.58 -3.12 15.68
C VAL A 236 10.49 -3.55 16.84
N PHE A 237 11.41 -4.49 16.60
CA PHE A 237 12.20 -5.16 17.63
C PHE A 237 13.69 -4.85 17.59
N GLY A 238 14.19 -4.27 16.50
CA GLY A 238 15.60 -3.84 16.37
C GLY A 238 16.52 -4.87 15.72
N ASP A 239 16.04 -6.04 15.30
CA ASP A 239 16.86 -7.08 14.65
C ASP A 239 16.00 -7.90 13.66
N TYR A 240 16.64 -8.67 12.78
CA TYR A 240 15.96 -9.56 11.82
C TYR A 240 15.16 -10.68 12.50
N PRO A 241 14.25 -11.36 11.78
CA PRO A 241 13.62 -12.57 12.30
C PRO A 241 14.63 -13.65 12.68
N LYS A 242 14.33 -14.38 13.77
CA LYS A 242 15.19 -15.48 14.24
C LYS A 242 15.41 -16.54 13.16
N SER A 243 14.34 -16.92 12.46
CA SER A 243 14.38 -17.88 11.35
C SER A 243 15.34 -17.45 10.25
N MET A 244 15.32 -16.17 9.85
CA MET A 244 16.25 -15.64 8.85
C MET A 244 17.70 -15.70 9.32
N ARG A 245 17.99 -15.31 10.57
CA ARG A 245 19.37 -15.38 11.11
C ARG A 245 19.90 -16.81 11.12
N GLU A 246 19.07 -17.78 11.48
CA GLU A 246 19.45 -19.20 11.58
C GLU A 246 19.64 -19.85 10.20
N LEU A 247 18.81 -19.47 9.22
CA LEU A 247 18.80 -20.09 7.90
C LEU A 247 19.75 -19.42 6.90
N VAL A 248 19.79 -18.08 6.86
CA VAL A 248 20.62 -17.30 5.92
C VAL A 248 22.08 -17.19 6.39
N LYS A 249 22.28 -17.14 7.72
CA LYS A 249 23.60 -17.13 8.39
C LYS A 249 24.47 -15.96 7.91
N GLU A 250 25.72 -16.21 7.51
CA GLU A 250 26.71 -15.16 7.19
C GLU A 250 26.36 -14.33 5.94
N ARG A 251 25.39 -14.76 5.13
CA ARG A 251 24.89 -13.94 4.00
C ARG A 251 23.94 -12.84 4.46
N LEU A 252 23.39 -12.93 5.67
CA LEU A 252 22.55 -11.90 6.28
C LEU A 252 23.45 -10.92 7.04
N PRO A 253 23.50 -9.64 6.64
CA PRO A 253 24.25 -8.64 7.37
C PRO A 253 23.78 -8.50 8.83
N LYS A 254 24.69 -8.09 9.73
CA LYS A 254 24.40 -7.96 11.17
C LYS A 254 24.27 -6.48 11.52
N PHE A 255 23.20 -6.12 12.22
CA PHE A 255 23.09 -4.78 12.81
C PHE A 255 24.03 -4.64 14.01
N SER A 256 24.80 -3.57 14.06
CA SER A 256 25.52 -3.15 15.27
C SER A 256 24.55 -2.74 16.37
N GLU A 257 25.00 -2.76 17.63
CA GLU A 257 24.13 -2.37 18.76
C GLU A 257 23.55 -0.95 18.62
N LYS A 258 24.32 -0.01 18.06
CA LYS A 258 23.82 1.34 17.75
C LYS A 258 22.70 1.32 16.71
N GLN A 259 22.82 0.48 15.69
CA GLN A 259 21.79 0.33 14.66
C GLN A 259 20.54 -0.35 15.23
N LYS A 260 20.68 -1.39 16.06
CA LYS A 260 19.53 -2.06 16.70
C LYS A 260 18.70 -1.08 17.54
N VAL A 261 19.37 -0.22 18.31
CA VAL A 261 18.72 0.85 19.10
C VAL A 261 18.02 1.86 18.19
N MET A 262 18.66 2.27 17.08
CA MET A 262 18.06 3.18 16.11
C MET A 262 16.85 2.61 15.39
N LEU A 263 16.84 1.30 15.16
CA LEU A 263 15.80 0.60 14.40
C LEU A 263 14.54 0.33 15.22
N LYS A 264 14.70 0.02 16.51
CA LYS A 264 13.60 -0.37 17.38
C LYS A 264 12.59 0.79 17.54
N GLY A 265 11.35 0.56 17.09
CA GLY A 265 10.27 1.55 17.11
C GLY A 265 10.42 2.62 16.03
N ALA A 266 11.16 2.37 14.95
CA ALA A 266 11.41 3.34 13.90
C ALA A 266 10.21 3.51 12.93
N HIS A 267 8.99 3.57 13.43
CA HIS A 267 7.78 3.74 12.63
C HIS A 267 6.64 4.38 13.44
N ASP A 268 5.85 5.25 12.82
CA ASP A 268 4.54 5.67 13.35
C ASP A 268 3.41 4.76 12.87
N PHE A 269 3.58 4.21 11.67
CA PHE A 269 2.64 3.29 11.04
C PHE A 269 3.35 2.30 10.12
N LEU A 270 2.73 1.16 9.91
CA LEU A 270 3.10 0.21 8.86
C LEU A 270 2.11 0.32 7.70
N GLY A 271 2.62 0.68 6.52
CA GLY A 271 1.88 0.65 5.27
C GLY A 271 1.84 -0.77 4.71
N ILE A 272 0.67 -1.26 4.33
CA ILE A 272 0.48 -2.60 3.77
C ILE A 272 0.04 -2.47 2.32
N ASN A 273 0.82 -3.07 1.42
CA ASN A 273 0.45 -3.29 0.04
C ASN A 273 0.06 -4.76 -0.10
N TYR A 274 -1.23 -5.03 -0.34
CA TYR A 274 -1.77 -6.38 -0.40
C TYR A 274 -2.52 -6.61 -1.70
N TYR A 275 -2.19 -7.70 -2.39
CA TYR A 275 -2.78 -8.05 -3.67
C TYR A 275 -3.29 -9.49 -3.71
N LEU A 276 -2.52 -10.43 -3.20
CA LEU A 276 -2.80 -11.86 -3.30
C LEU A 276 -2.22 -12.64 -2.10
N SER A 277 -2.51 -13.93 -2.11
CA SER A 277 -2.02 -14.90 -1.13
C SER A 277 -1.63 -16.18 -1.84
N SER A 278 -0.77 -16.94 -1.18
CA SER A 278 -0.20 -18.17 -1.72
C SER A 278 -0.28 -19.28 -0.68
N TYR A 279 -0.21 -20.52 -1.14
CA TYR A 279 0.02 -21.66 -0.25
C TYR A 279 1.49 -21.74 0.14
N ALA A 280 1.75 -22.24 1.34
CA ALA A 280 3.07 -22.46 1.89
C ALA A 280 3.27 -23.94 2.20
N GLN A 281 4.26 -24.56 1.57
CA GLN A 281 4.61 -25.96 1.82
C GLN A 281 6.03 -26.04 2.36
N SER A 282 6.27 -26.95 3.31
CA SER A 282 7.63 -27.18 3.82
C SER A 282 8.55 -27.74 2.74
N ALA A 283 9.76 -27.18 2.62
CA ALA A 283 10.79 -27.69 1.71
C ALA A 283 11.89 -28.43 2.49
N PRO A 284 12.50 -29.48 1.90
CA PRO A 284 13.60 -30.20 2.54
C PRO A 284 14.86 -29.32 2.70
N ASN A 285 15.61 -29.58 3.76
CA ASN A 285 16.87 -28.87 4.07
C ASN A 285 18.03 -29.24 3.12
N SER A 286 17.95 -30.38 2.42
CA SER A 286 19.01 -30.85 1.51
C SER A 286 18.79 -30.32 0.09
N GLN A 287 19.39 -29.17 -0.21
CA GLN A 287 19.37 -28.60 -1.56
C GLN A 287 20.72 -28.71 -2.25
N VAL A 288 21.20 -29.95 -2.42
CA VAL A 288 22.49 -30.23 -3.08
C VAL A 288 22.45 -29.68 -4.51
N GLY A 289 23.43 -28.86 -4.86
CA GLY A 289 23.53 -28.26 -6.21
C GLY A 289 22.62 -27.05 -6.46
N VAL A 290 21.86 -26.59 -5.45
CA VAL A 290 21.08 -25.36 -5.55
C VAL A 290 21.92 -24.18 -5.07
N ILE A 291 21.99 -23.13 -5.89
CA ILE A 291 22.63 -21.87 -5.50
C ILE A 291 21.78 -21.24 -4.38
N PRO A 292 22.35 -20.93 -3.19
CA PRO A 292 21.60 -20.28 -2.12
C PRO A 292 21.02 -18.95 -2.60
N HIS A 293 19.73 -18.70 -2.34
CA HIS A 293 19.06 -17.45 -2.69
C HIS A 293 17.77 -17.32 -1.85
N HIS A 294 17.21 -16.12 -1.77
CA HIS A 294 16.11 -15.80 -0.85
C HIS A 294 14.94 -16.77 -0.96
N ARG A 295 14.52 -17.11 -2.18
CA ARG A 295 13.38 -18.03 -2.42
C ARG A 295 13.56 -19.41 -1.77
N VAL A 296 14.79 -19.92 -1.69
CA VAL A 296 15.06 -21.25 -1.13
C VAL A 296 15.54 -21.22 0.32
N ASP A 297 16.05 -20.08 0.77
CA ASP A 297 16.61 -19.90 2.11
C ASP A 297 15.56 -20.08 3.21
N ALA A 298 14.27 -19.81 2.91
CA ALA A 298 13.17 -20.02 3.85
C ALA A 298 12.86 -21.49 4.14
N LEU A 299 13.43 -22.44 3.36
CA LEU A 299 13.05 -23.86 3.38
C LEU A 299 11.52 -24.04 3.32
N ALA A 300 10.88 -23.24 2.46
CA ALA A 300 9.45 -23.21 2.26
C ALA A 300 9.17 -22.87 0.79
N LEU A 301 8.20 -23.56 0.20
CA LEU A 301 7.72 -23.31 -1.14
C LEU A 301 6.50 -22.39 -1.09
N GLU A 302 6.56 -21.31 -1.85
CA GLU A 302 5.40 -20.49 -2.19
C GLU A 302 4.72 -21.10 -3.42
N LEU A 303 3.47 -21.53 -3.28
CA LEU A 303 2.72 -22.24 -4.31
C LEU A 303 1.42 -21.49 -4.66
N ASP A 304 1.14 -21.38 -5.96
CA ASP A 304 -0.04 -20.67 -6.46
C ASP A 304 -1.35 -21.45 -6.22
N ASP A 305 -1.28 -22.78 -6.18
CA ASP A 305 -2.43 -23.67 -6.02
C ASP A 305 -2.15 -24.89 -5.15
N LYS A 306 -3.23 -25.47 -4.61
CA LYS A 306 -3.26 -26.76 -3.93
C LYS A 306 -4.09 -27.71 -4.77
N ASN A 307 -3.45 -28.71 -5.36
CA ASN A 307 -4.09 -29.70 -6.25
C ASN A 307 -4.92 -29.04 -7.37
N GLY A 308 -4.40 -27.99 -8.00
CA GLY A 308 -5.08 -27.23 -9.06
C GLY A 308 -6.07 -26.17 -8.56
N VAL A 309 -6.25 -26.03 -7.25
CA VAL A 309 -7.16 -25.04 -6.65
C VAL A 309 -6.37 -23.85 -6.11
N ARG A 310 -6.55 -22.68 -6.72
CA ARG A 310 -5.94 -21.42 -6.26
C ARG A 310 -6.68 -20.84 -5.06
N LEU A 311 -5.97 -20.05 -4.24
CA LEU A 311 -6.60 -19.27 -3.18
C LEU A 311 -7.53 -18.20 -3.74
N GLY A 312 -8.64 -18.01 -3.04
CA GLY A 312 -9.57 -16.92 -3.30
C GLY A 312 -10.49 -17.15 -4.49
N TYR A 313 -10.65 -16.13 -5.31
CA TYR A 313 -11.67 -16.10 -6.36
C TYR A 313 -11.00 -15.93 -7.72
N PRO A 314 -10.67 -17.02 -8.44
CA PRO A 314 -9.98 -16.96 -9.72
C PRO A 314 -10.64 -16.02 -10.74
N GLU A 315 -11.97 -15.99 -10.78
CA GLU A 315 -12.76 -15.15 -11.70
C GLU A 315 -12.61 -13.64 -11.45
N THR A 316 -12.37 -13.23 -10.20
CA THR A 316 -12.31 -11.80 -9.81
C THR A 316 -10.93 -11.38 -9.30
N GLY A 317 -10.00 -12.34 -9.21
CA GLY A 317 -8.69 -12.18 -8.58
C GLY A 317 -8.74 -12.07 -7.05
N GLY A 318 -7.59 -12.32 -6.43
CA GLY A 318 -7.30 -12.03 -5.02
C GLY A 318 -7.92 -12.99 -3.99
N TYR A 319 -7.45 -12.85 -2.74
CA TYR A 319 -7.89 -13.64 -1.59
C TYR A 319 -8.23 -12.73 -0.39
N PRO A 320 -9.45 -12.17 -0.32
CA PRO A 320 -9.83 -11.20 0.73
C PRO A 320 -9.60 -11.70 2.17
N ASN A 321 -9.81 -12.98 2.44
CA ASN A 321 -9.55 -13.56 3.76
C ASN A 321 -8.07 -13.50 4.15
N GLY A 322 -7.15 -13.56 3.18
CA GLY A 322 -5.73 -13.38 3.40
C GLY A 322 -5.39 -11.99 3.91
N LEU A 323 -6.05 -10.95 3.39
CA LEU A 323 -5.90 -9.59 3.92
C LEU A 323 -6.37 -9.49 5.37
N GLN A 324 -7.53 -10.07 5.69
CA GLN A 324 -8.02 -10.09 7.07
C GLN A 324 -7.00 -10.76 8.01
N LYS A 325 -6.59 -11.99 7.68
CA LYS A 325 -5.64 -12.77 8.49
C LYS A 325 -4.28 -12.09 8.60
N LEU A 326 -3.83 -11.42 7.54
CA LEU A 326 -2.58 -10.64 7.57
C LEU A 326 -2.67 -9.48 8.56
N LEU A 327 -3.78 -8.74 8.58
CA LEU A 327 -3.96 -7.63 9.51
C LEU A 327 -4.03 -8.11 10.96
N GLU A 328 -4.74 -9.21 11.21
CA GLU A 328 -4.77 -9.88 12.53
C GLU A 328 -3.36 -10.33 12.95
N PHE A 329 -2.61 -10.97 12.05
CA PHE A 329 -1.23 -11.38 12.30
C PHE A 329 -0.31 -10.18 12.60
N VAL A 330 -0.38 -9.10 11.83
CA VAL A 330 0.42 -7.89 12.06
C VAL A 330 0.13 -7.30 13.43
N LYS A 331 -1.16 -7.22 13.80
CA LYS A 331 -1.58 -6.74 15.11
C LYS A 331 -1.02 -7.59 16.24
N GLU A 332 -1.21 -8.90 16.18
CA GLU A 332 -0.77 -9.83 17.23
C GLU A 332 0.76 -9.87 17.36
N LYS A 333 1.46 -9.94 16.22
CA LYS A 333 2.91 -10.11 16.21
C LYS A 333 3.68 -8.81 16.45
N TYR A 334 3.22 -7.67 15.95
CA TYR A 334 3.98 -6.43 15.90
C TYR A 334 3.48 -5.32 16.83
N GLN A 335 2.87 -5.70 17.96
CA GLN A 335 2.46 -4.78 19.02
C GLN A 335 1.35 -3.80 18.60
N ASP A 336 0.35 -4.28 17.86
CA ASP A 336 -0.82 -3.50 17.39
C ASP A 336 -0.44 -2.14 16.76
N PRO A 337 0.42 -2.12 15.72
CA PRO A 337 0.87 -0.87 15.14
C PRO A 337 -0.29 -0.19 14.39
N LYS A 338 -0.21 1.14 14.21
CA LYS A 338 -1.09 1.82 13.26
C LYS A 338 -0.85 1.27 11.86
N ILE A 339 -1.92 0.90 11.16
CA ILE A 339 -1.84 0.34 9.80
C ILE A 339 -2.58 1.24 8.81
N TYR A 340 -1.95 1.49 7.67
CA TYR A 340 -2.64 1.99 6.48
C TYR A 340 -2.53 0.94 5.36
N ILE A 341 -3.64 0.60 4.71
CA ILE A 341 -3.58 -0.09 3.42
C ILE A 341 -3.13 0.94 2.39
N CYS A 342 -1.90 0.84 1.91
CA CYS A 342 -1.30 1.80 0.98
C CYS A 342 -1.56 1.41 -0.48
N GLU A 343 -1.72 0.11 -0.76
CA GLU A 343 -2.09 -0.39 -2.08
C GLU A 343 -2.93 -1.67 -1.97
N ASN A 344 -3.98 -1.75 -2.79
CA ASN A 344 -4.78 -2.94 -3.04
C ASN A 344 -5.53 -2.76 -4.36
N GLY A 345 -5.49 -3.76 -5.23
CA GLY A 345 -6.16 -3.68 -6.53
C GLY A 345 -5.98 -4.93 -7.38
N VAL A 346 -6.58 -4.91 -8.56
CA VAL A 346 -6.47 -5.99 -9.55
C VAL A 346 -6.42 -5.38 -10.95
N LYS A 347 -5.53 -5.88 -11.79
CA LYS A 347 -5.39 -5.44 -13.19
C LYS A 347 -6.47 -6.04 -14.10
N GLU A 348 -6.78 -5.37 -15.21
CA GLU A 348 -7.38 -6.02 -16.38
C GLU A 348 -6.29 -6.84 -17.09
N ASN A 349 -6.65 -8.00 -17.63
CA ASN A 349 -5.71 -8.86 -18.36
C ASN A 349 -5.90 -8.78 -19.89
N GLU A 350 -6.92 -8.06 -20.36
CA GLU A 350 -7.22 -7.93 -21.79
C GLU A 350 -7.25 -6.48 -22.27
N ASP A 351 -6.13 -6.06 -22.85
CA ASP A 351 -5.92 -4.69 -23.36
C ASP A 351 -6.64 -4.42 -24.70
N SER A 352 -7.18 -5.46 -25.36
CA SER A 352 -7.79 -5.36 -26.69
C SER A 352 -9.29 -5.08 -26.70
N ARG A 353 -9.95 -5.06 -25.53
CA ARG A 353 -11.40 -4.85 -25.46
C ARG A 353 -11.78 -3.42 -25.88
N PRO A 354 -12.97 -3.23 -26.50
CA PRO A 354 -13.52 -1.90 -26.72
C PRO A 354 -13.65 -1.12 -25.40
N LEU A 355 -13.47 0.20 -25.45
CA LEU A 355 -13.52 1.05 -24.24
C LEU A 355 -14.81 0.86 -23.44
N GLU A 356 -15.96 0.75 -24.11
CA GLU A 356 -17.25 0.57 -23.44
C GLU A 356 -17.29 -0.73 -22.61
N GLU A 357 -16.65 -1.80 -23.09
CA GLU A 357 -16.51 -3.06 -22.36
C GLU A 357 -15.47 -2.95 -21.25
N SER A 358 -14.34 -2.29 -21.49
CA SER A 358 -13.30 -2.06 -20.47
C SER A 358 -13.80 -1.23 -19.28
N LEU A 359 -14.74 -0.31 -19.52
CA LEU A 359 -15.41 0.47 -18.47
C LEU A 359 -16.41 -0.36 -17.66
N ASN A 360 -16.82 -1.53 -18.14
CA ASN A 360 -17.66 -2.47 -17.40
C ASN A 360 -16.81 -3.45 -16.58
N ASP A 361 -16.21 -2.93 -15.52
CA ASP A 361 -15.17 -3.57 -14.72
C ASP A 361 -15.69 -4.23 -13.42
N LEU A 362 -16.83 -4.94 -13.51
CA LEU A 362 -17.49 -5.55 -12.35
C LEU A 362 -16.56 -6.46 -11.52
N TYR A 363 -15.57 -7.09 -12.16
CA TYR A 363 -14.56 -7.90 -11.48
C TYR A 363 -13.74 -7.07 -10.48
N ARG A 364 -13.35 -5.85 -10.85
CA ARG A 364 -12.58 -4.92 -10.00
C ARG A 364 -13.44 -4.36 -8.87
N ILE A 365 -14.68 -3.98 -9.17
CA ILE A 365 -15.65 -3.55 -8.14
C ILE A 365 -15.83 -4.67 -7.10
N THR A 366 -16.02 -5.91 -7.55
CA THR A 366 -16.18 -7.08 -6.68
C THR A 366 -14.94 -7.35 -5.85
N PHE A 367 -13.75 -7.28 -6.46
CA PHE A 367 -12.47 -7.40 -5.76
C PHE A 367 -12.37 -6.37 -4.63
N LEU A 368 -12.60 -5.09 -4.92
CA LEU A 368 -12.47 -4.00 -3.95
C LEU A 368 -13.49 -4.15 -2.81
N LEU A 369 -14.76 -4.41 -3.12
CA LEU A 369 -15.80 -4.60 -2.10
C LEU A 369 -15.47 -5.75 -1.14
N ARG A 370 -14.96 -6.87 -1.66
CA ARG A 370 -14.59 -8.02 -0.83
C ARG A 370 -13.40 -7.71 0.09
N HIS A 371 -12.37 -7.03 -0.41
CA HIS A 371 -11.20 -6.65 0.40
C HIS A 371 -11.54 -5.57 1.43
N LEU A 372 -12.38 -4.59 1.09
CA LEU A 372 -12.88 -3.60 2.06
C LEU A 372 -13.69 -4.27 3.18
N ASN A 373 -14.50 -5.29 2.85
CA ASN A 373 -15.19 -6.07 3.86
C ASN A 373 -14.23 -6.87 4.75
N ALA A 374 -13.15 -7.44 4.19
CA ALA A 374 -12.11 -8.12 4.96
C ALA A 374 -11.39 -7.18 5.95
N VAL A 375 -11.07 -5.96 5.52
CA VAL A 375 -10.53 -4.91 6.40
C VAL A 375 -11.52 -4.58 7.52
N ASN A 376 -12.82 -4.44 7.20
CA ASN A 376 -13.84 -4.19 8.21
C ASN A 376 -13.96 -5.33 9.22
N LYS A 377 -13.84 -6.60 8.78
CA LYS A 377 -13.81 -7.76 9.68
C LYS A 377 -12.59 -7.75 10.60
N ALA A 378 -11.39 -7.52 10.08
CA ALA A 378 -10.17 -7.43 10.90
C ALA A 378 -10.29 -6.33 11.98
N ARG A 379 -10.87 -5.18 11.61
CA ARG A 379 -11.17 -4.10 12.55
C ARG A 379 -12.17 -4.51 13.64
N ASN A 380 -13.19 -5.29 13.30
CA ASN A 380 -14.22 -5.72 14.25
C ASN A 380 -13.79 -6.91 15.13
N ALA A 381 -12.90 -7.78 14.62
CA ALA A 381 -12.31 -8.88 15.38
C ALA A 381 -11.36 -8.40 16.51
N SER A 382 -11.03 -7.10 16.53
CA SER A 382 -10.01 -6.48 17.37
C SER A 382 -10.47 -5.98 18.75
N LEU A 383 -11.71 -6.23 19.20
CA LEU A 383 -12.16 -5.81 20.53
C LEU A 383 -11.34 -6.50 21.64
N LEU A 384 -10.67 -5.69 22.47
CA LEU A 384 -9.91 -6.20 23.61
C LEU A 384 -10.86 -6.78 24.69
N PRO A 385 -10.40 -7.73 25.52
CA PRO A 385 -11.22 -8.29 26.60
C PRO A 385 -11.82 -7.22 27.53
N ASP A 386 -11.04 -6.19 27.88
CA ASP A 386 -11.49 -5.11 28.77
C ASP A 386 -12.51 -4.19 28.10
N GLU A 387 -12.37 -3.94 26.79
CA GLU A 387 -13.36 -3.21 26.00
C GLU A 387 -14.65 -4.00 25.86
N ARG A 388 -14.54 -5.34 25.77
CA ARG A 388 -15.69 -6.24 25.75
C ARG A 388 -16.43 -6.25 27.10
N GLU A 389 -15.70 -6.24 28.21
CA GLU A 389 -16.29 -6.14 29.55
C GLU A 389 -16.88 -4.75 29.82
N ALA A 390 -16.22 -3.67 29.40
CA ALA A 390 -16.76 -2.31 29.47
C ALA A 390 -18.04 -2.15 28.64
N LEU A 391 -18.09 -2.77 27.45
CA LEU A 391 -19.29 -2.80 26.60
C LEU A 391 -20.43 -3.58 27.27
N LYS A 392 -20.15 -4.75 27.86
CA LYS A 392 -21.13 -5.52 28.65
C LYS A 392 -21.66 -4.76 29.86
N ALA A 393 -20.81 -3.95 30.48
CA ALA A 393 -21.15 -3.15 31.66
C ALA A 393 -21.91 -1.84 31.31
N SER A 394 -22.04 -1.49 30.03
CA SER A 394 -22.69 -0.24 29.62
C SER A 394 -24.22 -0.30 29.76
N PRO A 395 -24.87 0.76 30.28
CA PRO A 395 -26.33 0.82 30.35
C PRO A 395 -26.94 0.71 28.95
N GLY A 396 -27.78 -0.30 28.72
CA GLY A 396 -28.45 -0.55 27.43
C GLY A 396 -27.79 -1.63 26.55
N TYR A 397 -26.73 -2.29 27.02
CA TYR A 397 -26.16 -3.46 26.33
C TYR A 397 -27.14 -4.65 26.32
N ILE A 398 -27.34 -5.26 25.14
CA ILE A 398 -28.25 -6.40 24.94
C ILE A 398 -27.46 -7.72 24.83
N TYR A 399 -26.62 -7.89 23.81
CA TYR A 399 -25.67 -9.01 23.72
C TYR A 399 -24.56 -8.73 22.70
N SER A 400 -23.48 -9.53 22.73
CA SER A 400 -22.45 -9.62 21.70
C SER A 400 -22.05 -11.09 21.51
N SER A 401 -21.86 -11.53 20.26
CA SER A 401 -21.37 -12.87 19.93
C SER A 401 -20.03 -12.81 19.22
N LYS A 402 -19.20 -13.84 19.43
CA LYS A 402 -18.03 -14.09 18.57
C LYS A 402 -18.53 -14.37 17.16
N ASP A 403 -17.99 -13.67 16.17
CA ASP A 403 -18.37 -13.89 14.78
C ASP A 403 -17.96 -15.33 14.40
N SER A 404 -18.95 -16.17 14.13
CA SER A 404 -18.70 -17.52 13.60
C SER A 404 -18.87 -17.44 12.09
N PRO A 405 -17.91 -17.94 11.29
CA PRO A 405 -18.01 -17.85 9.84
C PRO A 405 -19.26 -18.62 9.37
N ILE A 406 -20.30 -17.88 9.01
CA ILE A 406 -21.48 -18.46 8.37
C ILE A 406 -21.05 -18.84 6.95
N LYS A 407 -21.06 -20.15 6.68
CA LYS A 407 -20.85 -20.68 5.34
C LYS A 407 -22.08 -20.29 4.50
N ALA A 408 -21.90 -19.37 3.56
CA ALA A 408 -22.99 -18.95 2.68
C ALA A 408 -23.31 -20.08 1.70
N SER A 409 -24.36 -20.83 1.98
CA SER A 409 -25.03 -21.67 0.98
C SER A 409 -25.85 -20.73 0.09
N THR A 410 -25.28 -20.28 -1.02
CA THR A 410 -25.98 -19.36 -1.92
C THR A 410 -26.87 -20.12 -2.90
N ILE A 411 -28.13 -19.69 -2.99
CA ILE A 411 -28.86 -19.57 -4.25
C ILE A 411 -29.58 -18.20 -4.23
N TYR A 412 -29.26 -17.34 -5.21
CA TYR A 412 -29.92 -16.06 -5.58
C TYR A 412 -29.63 -14.77 -4.78
N SER A 413 -28.56 -14.05 -5.17
CA SER A 413 -28.12 -12.79 -4.53
C SER A 413 -28.95 -11.54 -4.87
N THR A 414 -29.62 -11.48 -6.03
CA THR A 414 -30.27 -10.24 -6.49
C THR A 414 -31.72 -10.07 -6.02
N GLN A 415 -32.40 -11.15 -5.64
CA GLN A 415 -33.78 -11.10 -5.08
C GLN A 415 -33.81 -10.96 -3.56
N PHE A 416 -32.79 -11.44 -2.84
CA PHE A 416 -32.62 -11.19 -1.39
C PHE A 416 -32.40 -9.70 -1.09
N LEU A 417 -31.70 -9.01 -1.98
CA LEU A 417 -31.36 -7.60 -1.87
C LEU A 417 -32.45 -6.69 -2.43
N GLY A 418 -33.74 -7.05 -2.34
CA GLY A 418 -34.89 -6.36 -2.96
C GLY A 418 -34.96 -4.83 -2.72
N LEU A 419 -34.04 -4.07 -3.33
CA LEU A 419 -33.73 -2.70 -2.98
C LEU A 419 -33.73 -1.83 -4.23
N ASN A 420 -34.73 -0.96 -4.21
CA ASN A 420 -35.02 0.17 -5.05
C ASN A 420 -34.33 1.42 -4.46
N SER A 421 -33.97 2.38 -5.31
CA SER A 421 -32.99 3.45 -5.05
C SER A 421 -33.47 4.66 -4.24
N ASN A 422 -34.70 4.69 -3.72
CA ASN A 422 -35.33 5.96 -3.34
C ASN A 422 -35.58 6.23 -1.83
N PHE A 423 -35.22 5.35 -0.88
CA PHE A 423 -35.22 5.69 0.57
C PHE A 423 -34.25 4.81 1.38
N GLY A 424 -33.56 5.38 2.38
CA GLY A 424 -32.83 4.62 3.42
C GLY A 424 -31.39 5.06 3.72
N ALA A 425 -30.80 4.46 4.77
CA ALA A 425 -29.59 4.89 5.50
C ALA A 425 -28.23 4.85 4.76
N TRP A 426 -28.24 4.89 3.43
CA TRP A 426 -27.04 5.08 2.60
C TRP A 426 -26.29 6.40 2.83
N PRO A 427 -26.91 7.51 3.29
CA PRO A 427 -26.17 8.74 3.60
C PRO A 427 -25.35 8.71 4.90
N VAL A 428 -25.45 7.66 5.73
CA VAL A 428 -24.96 7.68 7.13
C VAL A 428 -23.71 6.82 7.35
N SER A 429 -23.13 6.23 6.31
CA SER A 429 -22.13 5.16 6.48
C SER A 429 -20.67 5.61 6.66
N LYS A 430 -20.33 6.91 6.56
CA LYS A 430 -18.96 7.46 6.81
C LYS A 430 -17.81 6.49 6.47
N TYR A 431 -17.84 5.86 5.30
CA TYR A 431 -16.70 5.09 4.79
C TYR A 431 -15.71 6.09 4.21
N GLY A 432 -14.55 6.25 4.86
CA GLY A 432 -13.50 7.16 4.40
C GLY A 432 -12.50 7.57 5.47
N GLU A 433 -12.81 7.42 6.76
CA GLU A 433 -11.79 7.62 7.79
C GLU A 433 -10.93 6.33 7.89
N ASP A 434 -9.65 6.47 7.52
CA ASP A 434 -8.56 5.51 7.67
C ASP A 434 -8.38 4.43 6.59
N VAL A 435 -8.91 4.63 5.38
CA VAL A 435 -8.54 3.83 4.20
C VAL A 435 -8.00 4.76 3.11
N ILE A 436 -6.73 4.62 2.77
CA ILE A 436 -6.17 5.26 1.59
C ILE A 436 -6.58 4.41 0.38
N ILE A 437 -7.60 4.85 -0.34
CA ILE A 437 -7.85 4.33 -1.70
C ILE A 437 -7.20 5.34 -2.64
N GLY A 438 -5.99 5.02 -3.12
CA GLY A 438 -5.28 5.92 -4.03
C GLY A 438 -4.03 5.32 -4.65
N PHE A 439 -4.22 4.52 -5.71
CA PHE A 439 -3.40 4.58 -6.91
C PHE A 439 -4.36 4.56 -8.10
N VAL A 440 -4.35 5.63 -8.90
CA VAL A 440 -5.03 5.64 -10.21
C VAL A 440 -3.95 5.39 -11.24
N ASP A 441 -3.76 4.13 -11.61
CA ASP A 441 -3.30 3.80 -12.94
C ASP A 441 -4.54 3.78 -13.84
N SER A 442 -4.86 4.92 -14.44
CA SER A 442 -6.01 5.00 -15.34
C SER A 442 -5.71 4.46 -16.73
N GLY A 443 -4.44 4.19 -17.09
CA GLY A 443 -4.08 3.78 -18.45
C GLY A 443 -4.58 4.67 -19.59
N ILE A 444 -5.10 5.88 -19.32
CA ILE A 444 -5.82 6.72 -20.29
C ILE A 444 -5.11 8.08 -20.45
N TRP A 445 -4.94 8.48 -21.71
CA TRP A 445 -4.09 9.58 -22.18
C TRP A 445 -4.93 10.75 -22.76
N LEU A 446 -4.37 11.98 -22.87
CA LEU A 446 -5.13 13.18 -23.32
C LEU A 446 -5.36 13.15 -24.83
N GLU A 447 -4.54 12.37 -25.53
CA GLU A 447 -4.59 12.11 -26.95
C GLU A 447 -5.73 11.12 -27.31
N SER A 448 -6.44 10.61 -26.31
CA SER A 448 -7.60 9.75 -26.50
C SER A 448 -8.79 10.51 -27.09
N LYS A 449 -9.40 9.93 -28.14
CA LYS A 449 -10.64 10.45 -28.75
C LYS A 449 -11.82 10.57 -27.78
N SER A 450 -11.75 9.95 -26.59
CA SER A 450 -12.76 10.03 -25.54
C SER A 450 -12.90 11.41 -24.89
N PHE A 451 -11.99 12.34 -25.18
CA PHE A 451 -12.05 13.73 -24.70
C PHE A 451 -12.37 14.75 -25.82
N ASN A 452 -12.72 14.29 -27.01
CA ASN A 452 -13.13 15.17 -28.11
C ASN A 452 -14.60 15.59 -27.94
N ASP A 453 -14.82 16.87 -27.69
CA ASP A 453 -16.13 17.51 -27.53
C ASP A 453 -16.75 18.00 -28.86
N ASN A 454 -16.06 17.80 -29.99
CA ASN A 454 -16.64 18.05 -31.31
C ASN A 454 -17.77 17.05 -31.64
N GLY A 455 -18.97 17.58 -31.87
CA GLY A 455 -20.13 16.81 -32.31
C GLY A 455 -21.10 16.39 -31.19
N MET A 456 -20.86 16.79 -29.93
CA MET A 456 -21.87 16.62 -28.89
C MET A 456 -23.01 17.63 -29.07
N SER A 457 -24.25 17.13 -29.15
CA SER A 457 -25.45 17.97 -29.19
C SER A 457 -25.63 18.73 -27.86
N GLY A 458 -26.26 19.91 -27.91
CA GLY A 458 -26.60 20.69 -26.72
C GLY A 458 -27.34 19.87 -25.66
N ILE A 459 -27.20 20.28 -24.39
CA ILE A 459 -27.72 19.56 -23.22
C ILE A 459 -29.20 19.15 -23.46
N PRO A 460 -29.54 17.86 -23.37
CA PRO A 460 -30.89 17.39 -23.65
C PRO A 460 -31.92 18.05 -22.72
N SER A 461 -33.02 18.55 -23.28
CA SER A 461 -34.06 19.31 -22.56
C SER A 461 -34.71 18.57 -21.38
N ARG A 462 -34.55 17.24 -21.28
CA ARG A 462 -34.92 16.44 -20.08
C ARG A 462 -34.09 16.76 -18.82
N TRP A 463 -32.97 17.46 -18.97
CA TRP A 463 -32.09 17.91 -17.89
C TRP A 463 -32.46 19.32 -17.39
N ASN A 464 -33.39 20.01 -18.05
CA ASN A 464 -34.00 21.21 -17.51
C ASN A 464 -35.14 20.80 -16.57
N GLY A 465 -34.91 20.93 -15.26
CA GLY A 465 -35.91 20.62 -14.24
C GLY A 465 -37.19 21.44 -14.43
N LYS A 466 -38.34 20.81 -14.24
CA LYS A 466 -39.63 21.52 -14.12
C LYS A 466 -39.78 22.06 -12.70
N GLU A 467 -39.99 23.36 -12.57
CA GLU A 467 -40.51 23.94 -11.34
C GLU A 467 -41.90 23.37 -11.04
N SER A 468 -42.09 22.89 -9.82
CA SER A 468 -43.43 22.75 -9.26
C SER A 468 -43.44 23.41 -7.88
N ALA A 469 -44.04 24.60 -7.85
CA ALA A 469 -44.47 25.26 -6.63
C ALA A 469 -45.76 24.60 -6.14
N LYS A 470 -45.85 24.32 -4.84
CA LYS A 470 -47.07 24.52 -4.04
C LYS A 470 -46.74 24.57 -2.54
N MET A 471 -47.20 25.67 -1.95
CA MET A 471 -47.13 26.16 -0.56
C MET A 471 -47.85 25.23 0.45
N VAL A 472 -47.26 24.91 1.64
CA VAL A 472 -47.43 25.52 3.01
C VAL A 472 -48.57 24.81 3.82
N PRO A 473 -48.67 24.78 5.19
CA PRO A 473 -47.93 25.48 6.28
C PRO A 473 -47.49 24.68 7.54
N ASN A 474 -46.61 25.35 8.32
CA ASN A 474 -46.51 25.45 9.79
C ASN A 474 -46.47 24.19 10.69
N SER A 475 -45.36 24.05 11.42
CA SER A 475 -45.29 24.49 12.84
C SER A 475 -43.88 24.29 13.43
N THR A 476 -43.19 25.39 13.70
CA THR A 476 -42.16 25.54 14.75
C THR A 476 -42.88 25.84 16.09
N PRO A 477 -42.32 25.56 17.29
CA PRO A 477 -41.29 26.46 17.84
C PRO A 477 -40.24 25.89 18.85
N HIS A 478 -39.11 26.60 18.93
CA HIS A 478 -38.10 26.68 20.01
C HIS A 478 -37.22 25.42 20.26
N CYS A 479 -35.92 25.47 20.60
CA CYS A 479 -35.12 26.51 21.26
C CYS A 479 -33.60 26.35 20.94
N ALA A 480 -32.82 27.30 21.43
CA ALA A 480 -31.48 27.72 21.02
C ALA A 480 -30.27 26.81 21.37
N ILE A 481 -29.27 26.94 20.49
CA ILE A 481 -27.79 26.88 20.63
C ILE A 481 -27.22 26.65 22.05
N ARG A 482 -26.31 25.66 22.16
CA ARG A 482 -25.05 25.79 22.93
C ARG A 482 -23.97 24.84 22.39
N ASN A 483 -22.85 25.44 21.98
CA ASN A 483 -21.58 24.76 21.76
C ASN A 483 -21.10 24.11 23.07
N LEU A 484 -20.74 22.82 23.02
CA LEU A 484 -19.76 22.22 23.93
C LEU A 484 -18.88 21.26 23.12
N SER A 485 -17.59 21.60 23.12
CA SER A 485 -16.45 20.80 22.71
C SER A 485 -16.31 19.52 23.54
N GLY A 486 -15.98 18.39 22.90
CA GLY A 486 -15.32 17.25 23.58
C GLY A 486 -15.82 15.86 23.17
N LEU A 487 -14.89 15.05 22.66
CA LEU A 487 -14.83 13.57 22.69
C LEU A 487 -15.84 12.74 21.86
N GLY A 488 -15.26 11.83 21.07
CA GLY A 488 -15.70 10.43 21.02
C GLY A 488 -16.69 10.05 19.93
N SER A 489 -16.19 9.43 18.87
CA SER A 489 -16.94 8.87 17.74
C SER A 489 -17.83 7.68 18.12
N LEU A 490 -19.11 7.74 17.72
CA LEU A 490 -20.07 6.62 17.73
C LEU A 490 -19.87 5.66 16.54
N ARG A 491 -19.87 4.34 16.76
CA ARG A 491 -20.17 3.31 15.73
C ARG A 491 -20.93 2.12 16.34
N ARG A 492 -22.22 2.01 15.95
CA ARG A 492 -23.28 1.01 16.22
C ARG A 492 -23.17 0.11 17.46
N ALA A 493 -23.74 0.60 18.55
CA ALA A 493 -24.47 -0.20 19.53
C ALA A 493 -25.98 0.00 19.30
N TYR A 494 -26.81 -1.04 19.45
CA TYR A 494 -28.25 -0.84 19.59
C TYR A 494 -28.51 -0.46 21.04
N ILE A 495 -28.56 0.84 21.28
CA ILE A 495 -28.92 1.46 22.55
C ILE A 495 -30.40 1.84 22.42
N ARG A 496 -31.19 1.58 23.46
CA ARG A 496 -32.57 2.07 23.51
C ARG A 496 -32.61 3.54 23.90
#